data_AF-A0A653DTW9-F1
#
_entry.id   AF-A0A653DTW9-F1
#
_cell.length_a   1.000
_cell.length_b   1.000
_cell.length_c   1.000
_cell.angle_alpha   90.00
_cell.angle_beta   90.00
_cell.angle_gamma   90.00
#
_symmetry.space_group_name_H-M   'P 1'
#
loop_
_entity.id
_entity.type
_entity.pdbx_description
1 polymer ?
#
loop_
_entity_poly.entity_id
_entity_poly.type
_entity_poly.pdbx_seq_one_letter_code
_entity_poly.pdbx_strand_id
1 'polypeptide(L)' 'MNSLNDAFDRLRDVVPSLGNDRKLSKFETLQMAQTYIAALHELLQRD' A
#
# COMPACT_ATOMS: atom_id res chain seq x y z
N MET A 1 -1.83 18.92 -12.38
CA MET A 1 -0.58 18.17 -12.13
C MET A 1 -0.58 17.49 -10.75
N ASN A 2 -1.74 17.02 -10.24
CA ASN A 2 -1.86 16.44 -8.89
C ASN A 2 -2.34 14.97 -8.87
N SER A 3 -2.95 14.48 -9.97
CA SER A 3 -3.56 13.13 -10.03
C SER A 3 -2.65 11.98 -9.59
N LEU A 4 -1.35 12.01 -9.93
CA LEU A 4 -0.41 10.97 -9.50
C LEU A 4 -0.14 11.02 -7.99
N ASN A 5 0.02 12.22 -7.41
CA ASN A 5 0.23 12.36 -5.97
C ASN A 5 -1.03 11.96 -5.20
N ASP A 6 -2.20 12.34 -5.72
CA ASP A 6 -3.50 11.97 -5.17
C ASP A 6 -3.69 10.44 -5.19
N ALA A 7 -3.27 9.77 -6.27
CA ALA A 7 -3.29 8.31 -6.34
C ALA A 7 -2.36 7.65 -5.31
N PHE A 8 -1.17 8.22 -5.10
CA PHE A 8 -0.26 7.73 -4.06
C PHE A 8 -0.82 7.93 -2.65
N ASP A 9 -1.51 9.03 -2.39
CA ASP A 9 -2.15 9.27 -1.09
C ASP A 9 -3.29 8.28 -0.84
N ARG A 10 -4.17 8.09 -1.83
CA ARG A 10 -5.23 7.06 -1.75
C ARG A 10 -4.68 5.65 -1.55
N LEU A 11 -3.53 5.33 -2.15
CA LEU A 11 -2.90 4.03 -1.97
C LEU A 11 -2.35 3.86 -0.55
N ARG A 12 -1.80 4.92 0.06
CA ARG A 12 -1.34 4.87 1.46
C ARG A 12 -2.47 4.65 2.46
N ASP A 13 -3.67 5.13 2.16
CA ASP A 13 -4.84 4.96 3.04
C ASP A 13 -5.27 3.48 3.18
N VAL A 14 -4.97 2.65 2.19
CA VAL A 14 -5.37 1.23 2.15
C VAL A 14 -4.23 0.25 2.41
N VAL A 15 -2.99 0.73 2.41
CA VAL A 15 -1.79 -0.09 2.59
C VAL A 15 -1.35 -0.06 4.06
N PRO A 16 -1.01 -1.21 4.67
CA PRO A 16 -0.56 -1.25 6.06
C PRO A 16 0.73 -0.44 6.25
N SER A 17 0.78 0.39 7.30
CA SER A 17 1.99 1.14 7.67
C SER A 17 2.61 0.57 8.95
N LEU A 18 3.94 0.44 8.95
CA LEU A 18 4.71 0.02 10.12
C LEU A 18 4.74 1.20 11.09
N GLY A 19 3.92 1.12 12.14
CA GLY A 19 3.46 2.23 12.97
C GLY A 19 4.50 3.29 13.29
N ASN A 20 4.16 4.55 12.96
CA ASN A 20 4.55 5.79 13.63
C ASN A 20 3.92 7.01 12.92
N ASP A 21 2.73 6.84 12.31
CA ASP A 21 2.15 7.81 11.36
C ASP A 21 3.10 8.24 10.22
N ARG A 22 4.17 7.47 9.98
CA ARG A 22 5.17 7.80 8.96
C ARG A 22 4.58 7.56 7.57
N LYS A 23 4.41 8.65 6.82
CA LYS A 23 4.06 8.59 5.39
C LYS A 23 5.14 7.84 4.61
N LEU A 24 4.77 6.71 4.01
CA LEU A 24 5.66 5.94 3.14
C LEU A 24 6.08 6.77 1.91
N SER A 25 7.33 6.66 1.47
CA SER A 25 7.75 7.21 0.18
C SER A 25 6.97 6.55 -0.97
N LYS A 26 7.03 7.13 -2.18
CA LYS A 26 6.35 6.55 -3.36
C LYS A 26 6.79 5.11 -3.63
N PHE A 27 8.09 4.85 -3.53
CA PHE A 27 8.66 3.52 -3.72
C PHE A 27 8.19 2.54 -2.64
N GLU A 28 8.31 2.92 -1.36
CA GLU A 28 7.85 2.08 -0.24
C GLU A 28 6.35 1.79 -0.32
N THR A 29 5.54 2.77 -0.77
CA THR A 29 4.09 2.61 -0.95
C THR A 29 3.79 1.53 -2.01
N LEU A 30 4.48 1.56 -3.15
CA LEU A 30 4.29 0.54 -4.20
C LEU A 30 4.79 -0.83 -3.77
N GLN A 31 5.93 -0.89 -3.07
CA GLN A 31 6.48 -2.15 -2.58
C GLN A 31 5.53 -2.78 -1.55
N MET A 32 5.01 -2.00 -0.60
CA MET A 32 4.07 -2.49 0.40
C MET A 32 2.73 -2.88 -0.23
N ALA A 33 2.23 -2.13 -1.22
CA ALA A 33 1.03 -2.50 -1.96
C ALA A 33 1.16 -3.86 -2.65
N GLN A 34 2.29 -4.13 -3.31
CA GLN A 34 2.55 -5.41 -3.97
C GLN A 34 2.58 -6.57 -2.94
N THR A 35 3.32 -6.40 -1.84
CA THR A 35 3.38 -7.40 -0.77
C THR A 35 2.00 -7.64 -0.17
N TYR A 36 1.22 -6.59 0.04
CA TYR A 36 -0.10 -6.68 0.65
C TYR A 36 -1.10 -7.41 -0.25
N ILE A 37 -1.12 -7.10 -1.55
CA ILE A 37 -1.96 -7.81 -2.53
C ILE A 37 -1.61 -9.30 -2.56
N ALA A 38 -0.32 -9.66 -2.59
CA ALA A 38 0.12 -11.05 -2.56
C ALA A 38 -0.36 -11.79 -1.30
N ALA A 39 -0.18 -11.17 -0.13
CA ALA A 39 -0.61 -11.75 1.15
C ALA A 39 -2.15 -11.93 1.22
N LEU A 40 -2.93 -10.95 0.77
CA LEU A 40 -4.39 -11.06 0.71
C LEU A 40 -4.84 -12.16 -0.27
N HIS A 41 -4.18 -12.27 -1.41
CA HIS A 41 -4.46 -13.32 -2.38
C HIS A 41 -4.16 -14.71 -1.80
N GLU A 42 -3.02 -14.89 -1.14
CA GLU A 42 -2.70 -16.15 -0.44
C GLU A 42 -3.74 -16.49 0.64
N LEU A 43 -4.22 -15.50 1.39
CA LEU A 43 -5.24 -15.70 2.42
C LEU A 43 -6.54 -16.21 1.80
N LEU A 44 -6.99 -15.61 0.68
CA LEU A 44 -8.20 -16.03 -0.03
C LEU A 44 -8.12 -17.42 -0.68
N GLN A 45 -6.92 -17.92 -0.97
CA GLN A 45 -6.71 -19.26 -1.56
C GLN A 45 -6.57 -20.36 -0.50
N ARG A 46 -6.49 -20.01 0.80
CA ARG A 46 -6.36 -20.97 1.90
C ARG A 46 -7.73 -21.41 2.47
N ASP A 47 -8.82 -20.84 1.97
CA ASP A 47 -10.21 -21.25 2.19
C ASP A 47 -10.71 -22.17 1.07
#